data_AF-A0A7J3W7B6-F1
#
_entry.id   AF-A0A7J3W7B6-F1
#
_cell.length_a   1.000
_cell.length_b   1.000
_cell.length_c   1.000
_cell.angle_alpha   90.00
_cell.angle_beta   90.00
_cell.angle_gamma   90.00
#
_symmetry.space_group_name_H-M   'P 1'
#
loop_
_entity.id
_entity.type
_entity.pdbx_description
1 polymer ?
#
loop_
_entity_poly.entity_id
_entity_poly.type
_entity_poly.pdbx_seq_one_letter_code
_entity_poly.pdbx_strand_id
1 'polypeptide(L)'
;PDTGMRADALDWYGRAIEVTSLMGVDATGGHIAAQSYNDFRKPERRKFIESILVDSVKYLSSYAKSMGLKILLWEPMPVLREPPATIEDAKRILDMVNEGGGVPVRLAIDLGHQCTINVSGKDADPYSWLRELGALSPVVHMQQTDGKGDRHWPFTEKYNRIGIIDPKKVIEAIEDSKASETYLMLEYIPPFEEDDDRVLENLKESLKYLKDFI
;
A
#
# COMPACT_ATOMS: atom_id res chain seq x y z
N PRO A 1 17.63 -11.96 -0.82
CA PRO A 1 18.96 -12.11 -1.48
C PRO A 1 19.14 -13.50 -2.10
N ASP A 2 18.65 -14.53 -1.42
CA ASP A 2 18.64 -15.90 -1.92
C ASP A 2 17.67 -16.06 -3.11
N THR A 3 18.07 -16.84 -4.10
CA THR A 3 17.27 -17.04 -5.33
C THR A 3 16.12 -18.02 -5.11
N GLY A 4 16.30 -19.04 -4.28
CA GLY A 4 15.23 -19.96 -3.90
C GLY A 4 14.09 -19.24 -3.19
N MET A 5 14.42 -18.41 -2.20
CA MET A 5 13.40 -17.60 -1.50
C MET A 5 12.63 -16.65 -2.43
N ARG A 6 13.27 -16.12 -3.48
CA ARG A 6 12.57 -15.28 -4.48
C ARG A 6 11.67 -16.11 -5.38
N ALA A 7 12.08 -17.32 -5.75
CA ALA A 7 11.25 -18.24 -6.51
C ALA A 7 10.03 -18.67 -5.69
N ASP A 8 10.20 -18.97 -4.40
CA ASP A 8 9.09 -19.30 -3.49
C ASP A 8 8.12 -18.12 -3.34
N ALA A 9 8.64 -16.89 -3.26
CA ALA A 9 7.79 -15.70 -3.24
C ALA A 9 6.98 -15.52 -4.53
N LEU A 10 7.61 -15.75 -5.69
CA LEU A 10 6.91 -15.72 -6.98
C LEU A 10 5.79 -16.76 -7.06
N ASP A 11 6.03 -17.98 -6.58
CA ASP A 11 4.99 -19.02 -6.48
C ASP A 11 3.85 -18.58 -5.57
N TRP A 12 4.17 -18.01 -4.40
CA TRP A 12 3.16 -17.52 -3.46
C TRP A 12 2.25 -16.45 -4.09
N TYR A 13 2.83 -15.44 -4.75
CA TYR A 13 2.03 -14.42 -5.45
C TYR A 13 1.27 -15.00 -6.65
N GLY A 14 1.85 -15.95 -7.37
CA GLY A 14 1.15 -16.68 -8.43
C GLY A 14 -0.11 -17.36 -7.91
N ARG A 15 -0.01 -18.05 -6.77
CA ARG A 15 -1.16 -18.70 -6.12
C ARG A 15 -2.19 -17.70 -5.58
N ALA A 16 -1.74 -16.55 -5.08
CA ALA A 16 -2.66 -15.47 -4.68
C ALA A 16 -3.47 -14.96 -5.89
N ILE A 17 -2.82 -14.77 -7.05
CA ILE A 17 -3.47 -14.41 -8.31
C ILE A 17 -4.49 -15.47 -8.74
N GLU A 18 -4.14 -16.76 -8.65
CA GLU A 18 -5.05 -17.86 -8.98
C GLU A 18 -6.29 -17.84 -8.08
N VAL A 19 -6.12 -17.70 -6.76
CA VAL A 19 -7.23 -17.63 -5.82
C VAL A 19 -8.12 -16.41 -6.11
N THR A 20 -7.53 -15.24 -6.37
CA THR A 20 -8.29 -14.04 -6.75
C THR A 20 -9.12 -14.26 -8.02
N SER A 21 -8.54 -14.92 -9.02
CA SER A 21 -9.25 -15.31 -10.25
C SER A 21 -10.42 -16.25 -9.96
N LEU A 22 -10.21 -17.28 -9.14
CA LEU A 22 -11.25 -18.24 -8.74
C LEU A 22 -12.39 -17.57 -7.95
N MET A 23 -12.09 -16.53 -7.19
CA MET A 23 -13.10 -15.72 -6.47
C MET A 23 -13.85 -14.76 -7.39
N GLY A 24 -13.43 -14.59 -8.65
CA GLY A 24 -14.02 -13.66 -9.60
C GLY A 24 -13.77 -12.18 -9.24
N VAL A 25 -12.65 -11.89 -8.57
CA VAL A 25 -12.27 -10.53 -8.15
C VAL A 25 -11.24 -9.96 -9.12
N ASP A 26 -11.30 -8.65 -9.36
CA ASP A 26 -10.53 -7.98 -10.42
C ASP A 26 -9.07 -7.68 -10.06
N ALA A 27 -8.71 -7.66 -8.76
CA ALA A 27 -7.40 -7.19 -8.31
C ALA A 27 -6.89 -7.92 -7.06
N THR A 28 -5.58 -7.98 -6.91
CA THR A 28 -4.88 -8.47 -5.71
C THR A 28 -3.54 -7.77 -5.56
N GLY A 29 -2.99 -7.77 -4.34
CA GLY A 29 -1.68 -7.21 -4.05
C GLY A 29 -1.56 -6.73 -2.60
N GLY A 30 -0.54 -5.92 -2.34
CA GLY A 30 -0.16 -5.45 -1.00
C GLY A 30 1.33 -5.17 -0.93
N HIS A 31 1.94 -5.30 0.25
CA HIS A 31 3.40 -5.32 0.39
C HIS A 31 4.03 -6.42 -0.46
N ILE A 32 4.95 -6.07 -1.38
CA ILE A 32 5.56 -7.05 -2.31
C ILE A 32 6.88 -7.62 -1.78
N ALA A 33 7.82 -6.78 -1.39
CA ALA A 33 9.18 -7.23 -1.12
C ALA A 33 9.99 -6.30 -0.21
N ALA A 34 10.95 -6.93 0.49
CA ALA A 34 11.90 -6.27 1.35
C ALA A 34 13.35 -6.63 0.96
N GLN A 35 14.21 -5.61 0.91
CA GLN A 35 15.65 -5.81 0.80
C GLN A 35 16.26 -6.11 2.17
N SER A 36 17.27 -6.98 2.18
CA SER A 36 18.12 -7.14 3.37
C SER A 36 18.87 -5.84 3.64
N TYR A 37 19.16 -5.54 4.91
CA TYR A 37 19.98 -4.36 5.24
C TYR A 37 21.36 -4.38 4.56
N ASN A 38 21.93 -5.57 4.38
CA ASN A 38 23.23 -5.76 3.73
C ASN A 38 23.22 -5.45 2.23
N ASP A 39 22.15 -5.78 1.52
CA ASP A 39 21.98 -5.37 0.13
C ASP A 39 21.62 -3.89 0.05
N PHE A 40 20.69 -3.43 0.89
CA PHE A 40 20.20 -2.05 0.87
C PHE A 40 21.32 -1.03 1.08
N ARG A 41 22.25 -1.26 2.01
CA ARG A 41 23.34 -0.30 2.30
C ARG A 41 24.42 -0.20 1.21
N LYS A 42 24.39 -1.08 0.19
CA LYS A 42 25.37 -1.12 -0.90
C LYS A 42 24.68 -0.68 -2.20
N PRO A 43 24.98 0.51 -2.77
CA PRO A 43 24.23 1.04 -3.92
C PRO A 43 24.06 0.09 -5.11
N GLU A 44 25.14 -0.59 -5.51
CA GLU A 44 25.09 -1.55 -6.63
C GLU A 44 24.24 -2.78 -6.32
N ARG A 45 24.26 -3.26 -5.06
CA ARG A 45 23.41 -4.38 -4.64
C ARG A 45 21.96 -3.98 -4.54
N ARG A 46 21.66 -2.79 -4.01
CA ARG A 46 20.31 -2.22 -3.96
C ARG A 46 19.70 -2.18 -5.36
N LYS A 47 20.42 -1.58 -6.33
CA LYS A 47 19.96 -1.48 -7.73
C LYS A 47 19.76 -2.85 -8.36
N PHE A 48 20.70 -3.78 -8.16
CA PHE A 48 20.59 -5.13 -8.70
C PHE A 48 19.40 -5.92 -8.13
N ILE A 49 19.14 -5.81 -6.82
CA ILE A 49 17.98 -6.50 -6.21
C ILE A 49 16.67 -5.85 -6.68
N GLU A 50 16.64 -4.53 -6.82
CA GLU A 50 15.48 -3.83 -7.35
C GLU A 50 15.19 -4.20 -8.80
N SER A 51 16.19 -4.34 -9.67
CA SER A 51 15.96 -4.78 -11.05
C SER A 51 15.32 -6.17 -11.10
N ILE A 52 15.76 -7.09 -10.24
CA ILE A 52 15.14 -8.41 -10.12
C ILE A 52 13.69 -8.31 -9.63
N LEU A 53 13.42 -7.43 -8.67
CA LEU A 53 12.06 -7.19 -8.16
C LEU A 53 11.14 -6.66 -9.27
N VAL A 54 11.61 -5.68 -10.05
CA VAL A 54 10.87 -5.13 -11.19
C VAL A 54 10.55 -6.22 -12.22
N ASP A 55 11.52 -7.05 -12.60
CA ASP A 55 11.31 -8.16 -13.53
C ASP A 55 10.30 -9.18 -12.97
N SER A 56 10.36 -9.45 -11.66
CA SER A 56 9.44 -10.35 -10.96
C SER A 56 8.00 -9.82 -10.98
N VAL A 57 7.81 -8.51 -10.73
CA VAL A 57 6.48 -7.87 -10.77
C VAL A 57 5.94 -7.79 -12.20
N LYS A 58 6.79 -7.55 -13.21
CA LYS A 58 6.39 -7.63 -14.64
C LYS A 58 5.91 -9.03 -15.02
N TYR A 59 6.57 -10.06 -14.50
CA TYR A 59 6.13 -11.44 -14.69
C TYR A 59 4.76 -11.68 -14.05
N LEU A 60 4.60 -11.29 -12.77
CA LEU A 60 3.33 -11.44 -12.06
C LEU A 60 2.20 -10.65 -12.73
N SER A 61 2.46 -9.45 -13.25
CA SER A 61 1.44 -8.65 -13.96
C SER A 61 1.02 -9.30 -15.28
N SER A 62 1.95 -9.96 -15.98
CA SER A 62 1.63 -10.76 -17.16
C SER A 62 0.82 -12.01 -16.81
N TYR A 63 1.16 -12.66 -15.69
CA TYR A 63 0.46 -13.84 -15.23
C TYR A 63 -0.97 -13.51 -14.75
N ALA A 64 -1.14 -12.43 -13.97
CA ALA A 64 -2.44 -11.91 -13.57
C ALA A 64 -3.35 -11.62 -14.78
N LYS A 65 -2.79 -11.05 -15.86
CA LYS A 65 -3.53 -10.87 -17.11
C LYS A 65 -4.02 -12.19 -17.70
N SER A 66 -3.17 -13.22 -17.71
CA SER A 66 -3.56 -14.55 -18.24
C SER A 66 -4.63 -15.23 -17.39
N MET A 67 -4.72 -14.88 -16.11
CA MET A 67 -5.73 -15.34 -15.17
C MET A 67 -7.00 -14.47 -15.15
N GLY A 68 -7.07 -13.45 -16.00
CA GLY A 68 -8.26 -12.60 -16.15
C GLY A 68 -8.40 -11.47 -15.12
N LEU A 69 -7.40 -11.24 -14.26
CA LEU A 69 -7.38 -10.06 -13.40
C LEU A 69 -7.21 -8.78 -14.24
N LYS A 70 -7.54 -7.63 -13.65
CA LYS A 70 -7.45 -6.31 -14.27
C LYS A 70 -6.33 -5.45 -13.70
N ILE A 71 -5.96 -5.65 -12.44
CA ILE A 71 -4.97 -4.81 -11.72
C ILE A 71 -4.14 -5.68 -10.78
N LEU A 72 -2.86 -5.33 -10.60
CA LEU A 72 -2.08 -5.72 -9.42
C LEU A 72 -1.84 -4.50 -8.52
N LEU A 73 -1.95 -4.69 -7.22
CA LEU A 73 -1.73 -3.64 -6.22
C LEU A 73 -0.32 -3.76 -5.61
N TRP A 74 0.33 -2.62 -5.39
CA TRP A 74 1.59 -2.53 -4.66
C TRP A 74 1.45 -1.46 -3.59
N GLU A 75 1.57 -1.90 -2.33
CA GLU A 75 1.55 -1.02 -1.17
C GLU A 75 2.92 -0.36 -0.94
N PRO A 76 3.00 0.99 -0.90
CA PRO A 76 4.20 1.67 -0.44
C PRO A 76 4.42 1.44 1.05
N MET A 77 5.66 1.19 1.51
CA MET A 77 5.94 0.83 2.91
C MET A 77 6.68 1.92 3.69
N PRO A 78 6.56 1.98 5.03
CA PRO A 78 7.20 2.98 5.89
C PRO A 78 8.71 2.71 6.13
N VAL A 79 9.38 1.99 5.21
CA VAL A 79 10.78 1.58 5.37
C VAL A 79 11.50 1.69 4.04
N LEU A 80 12.58 2.49 3.97
CA LEU A 80 13.33 2.74 2.72
C LEU A 80 13.85 1.48 2.00
N ARG A 81 13.98 0.33 2.69
CA ARG A 81 14.44 -0.93 2.10
C ARG A 81 13.29 -1.80 1.57
N GLU A 82 12.05 -1.34 1.68
CA GLU A 82 10.81 -2.01 1.28
C GLU A 82 10.12 -1.08 0.27
N PRO A 83 10.51 -1.16 -1.01
CA PRO A 83 10.06 -0.19 -1.99
C PRO A 83 8.60 -0.45 -2.43
N PRO A 84 7.86 0.59 -2.87
CA PRO A 84 8.28 1.99 -2.84
C PRO A 84 8.14 2.61 -1.44
N ALA A 85 9.01 3.55 -1.08
CA ALA A 85 8.99 4.20 0.25
C ALA A 85 8.93 5.74 0.22
N THR A 86 9.00 6.35 -0.96
CA THR A 86 8.82 7.79 -1.20
C THR A 86 7.96 8.01 -2.43
N ILE A 87 7.40 9.22 -2.59
CA ILE A 87 6.55 9.57 -3.74
C ILE A 87 7.32 9.40 -5.05
N GLU A 88 8.55 9.89 -5.11
CA GLU A 88 9.38 9.78 -6.32
C GLU A 88 9.80 8.35 -6.61
N ASP A 89 10.02 7.54 -5.57
CA ASP A 89 10.31 6.12 -5.72
C ASP A 89 9.09 5.36 -6.27
N ALA A 90 7.89 5.65 -5.77
CA ALA A 90 6.64 5.09 -6.25
C ALA A 90 6.41 5.39 -7.74
N LYS A 91 6.57 6.65 -8.17
CA LYS A 91 6.46 7.03 -9.60
C LYS A 91 7.41 6.22 -10.47
N ARG A 92 8.70 6.24 -10.11
CA ARG A 92 9.76 5.57 -10.86
C ARG A 92 9.53 4.06 -10.96
N ILE A 93 9.15 3.41 -9.86
CA ILE A 93 8.90 1.97 -9.84
C ILE A 93 7.67 1.63 -10.66
N LEU A 94 6.57 2.40 -10.54
CA LEU A 94 5.39 2.21 -11.35
C LEU A 94 5.67 2.36 -12.84
N ASP A 95 6.45 3.37 -13.25
CA ASP A 95 6.87 3.55 -14.64
C ASP A 95 7.64 2.31 -15.13
N MET A 96 8.59 1.84 -14.33
CA MET A 96 9.40 0.66 -14.66
C MET A 96 8.54 -0.59 -14.81
N VAL A 97 7.67 -0.94 -13.84
CA VAL A 97 6.89 -2.20 -13.90
C VAL A 97 5.75 -2.17 -14.89
N ASN A 98 5.19 -1.00 -15.20
CA ASN A 98 4.13 -0.86 -16.20
C ASN A 98 4.65 -0.77 -17.63
N GLU A 99 5.97 -0.70 -17.82
CA GLU A 99 6.58 -0.90 -19.13
C GLU A 99 6.43 -2.37 -19.55
N GLY A 100 5.38 -2.67 -20.35
CA GLY A 100 5.11 -4.00 -20.85
C GLY A 100 3.64 -4.24 -21.21
N GLY A 101 3.26 -5.51 -21.34
CA GLY A 101 1.93 -5.94 -21.79
C GLY A 101 1.04 -6.60 -20.73
N GLY A 102 1.46 -6.63 -19.45
CA GLY A 102 0.69 -7.20 -18.35
C GLY A 102 -0.52 -6.36 -17.93
N VAL A 103 -1.19 -6.72 -16.83
CA VAL A 103 -2.15 -5.80 -16.19
C VAL A 103 -1.43 -4.58 -15.61
N PRO A 104 -2.08 -3.41 -15.52
CA PRO A 104 -1.51 -2.28 -14.80
C PRO A 104 -1.23 -2.64 -13.34
N VAL A 105 -0.03 -2.29 -12.88
CA VAL A 105 0.32 -2.21 -11.46
C VAL A 105 -0.08 -0.83 -10.96
N ARG A 106 -0.81 -0.79 -9.86
CA ARG A 106 -1.35 0.40 -9.20
C ARG A 106 -0.99 0.38 -7.71
N LEU A 107 -1.13 1.51 -7.03
CA LEU A 107 -0.83 1.57 -5.61
C LEU A 107 -2.03 1.13 -4.74
N ALA A 108 -1.71 0.66 -3.55
CA ALA A 108 -2.61 0.70 -2.40
C ALA A 108 -1.93 1.58 -1.35
N ILE A 109 -2.24 2.89 -1.36
CA ILE A 109 -1.61 3.83 -0.43
C ILE A 109 -2.21 3.64 0.96
N ASP A 110 -1.38 3.37 1.97
CA ASP A 110 -1.77 3.47 3.37
C ASP A 110 -1.35 4.84 3.95
N LEU A 111 -2.29 5.51 4.62
CA LEU A 111 -2.11 6.82 5.26
C LEU A 111 -1.30 6.77 6.57
N GLY A 112 -1.06 5.60 7.12
CA GLY A 112 -0.17 5.34 8.25
C GLY A 112 1.31 5.25 7.88
N HIS A 113 1.62 4.99 6.61
CA HIS A 113 2.98 4.65 6.18
C HIS A 113 3.92 5.86 6.03
N GLN A 114 3.42 7.09 6.13
CA GLN A 114 4.23 8.31 6.03
C GLN A 114 5.00 8.64 7.32
N CYS A 115 5.53 7.60 7.99
CA CYS A 115 6.33 7.67 9.21
C CYS A 115 7.77 7.13 9.02
N THR A 116 8.25 6.99 7.78
CA THR A 116 9.57 6.45 7.48
C THR A 116 10.69 7.25 8.15
N ILE A 117 11.58 6.56 8.86
CA ILE A 117 12.71 7.19 9.54
C ILE A 117 13.65 7.87 8.53
N ASN A 118 14.11 9.09 8.86
CA ASN A 118 14.97 9.93 8.02
C ASN A 118 14.34 10.38 6.68
N VAL A 119 13.01 10.31 6.58
CA VAL A 119 12.23 10.88 5.48
C VAL A 119 11.43 12.06 6.03
N SER A 120 11.26 13.11 5.23
CA SER A 120 10.63 14.37 5.68
C SER A 120 9.99 15.11 4.51
N GLY A 121 9.32 16.23 4.80
CA GLY A 121 8.63 17.01 3.78
C GLY A 121 7.44 16.25 3.22
N LYS A 122 7.25 16.32 1.89
CA LYS A 122 6.08 15.72 1.22
C LYS A 122 5.97 14.20 1.42
N ASP A 123 7.09 13.50 1.54
CA ASP A 123 7.09 12.06 1.71
C ASP A 123 6.62 11.63 3.11
N ALA A 124 6.66 12.54 4.09
CA ALA A 124 6.16 12.34 5.46
C ALA A 124 4.75 12.95 5.66
N ASP A 125 4.09 13.38 4.59
CA ASP A 125 2.73 13.94 4.62
C ASP A 125 1.75 13.02 3.85
N PRO A 126 0.82 12.32 4.52
CA PRO A 126 -0.12 11.42 3.85
C PRO A 126 -0.96 12.13 2.78
N TYR A 127 -1.29 13.40 2.97
CA TYR A 127 -2.10 14.15 2.00
C TYR A 127 -1.31 14.50 0.73
N SER A 128 0.01 14.67 0.82
CA SER A 128 0.85 14.90 -0.35
C SER A 128 0.96 13.65 -1.22
N TRP A 129 0.99 12.46 -0.61
CA TRP A 129 0.90 11.20 -1.34
C TRP A 129 -0.42 11.09 -2.12
N LEU A 130 -1.55 11.37 -1.47
CA LEU A 130 -2.85 11.36 -2.14
C LEU A 130 -2.91 12.35 -3.30
N ARG A 131 -2.48 13.61 -3.10
CA ARG A 131 -2.48 14.62 -4.17
C ARG A 131 -1.61 14.22 -5.37
N GLU A 132 -0.43 13.64 -5.13
CA GLU A 132 0.50 13.30 -6.21
C GLU A 132 0.22 11.94 -6.88
N LEU A 133 -0.34 10.98 -6.13
CA LEU A 133 -0.42 9.57 -6.55
C LEU A 133 -1.83 8.97 -6.43
N GLY A 134 -2.82 9.71 -5.92
CA GLY A 134 -4.20 9.22 -5.71
C GLY A 134 -4.84 8.66 -7.00
N ALA A 135 -4.63 9.32 -8.15
CA ALA A 135 -5.12 8.80 -9.44
C ALA A 135 -4.45 7.48 -9.88
N LEU A 136 -3.34 7.09 -9.26
CA LEU A 136 -2.65 5.81 -9.47
C LEU A 136 -2.95 4.79 -8.36
N SER A 137 -3.79 5.16 -7.38
CA SER A 137 -4.13 4.35 -6.21
C SER A 137 -5.63 4.09 -6.16
N PRO A 138 -6.14 3.02 -6.82
CA PRO A 138 -7.56 2.68 -6.77
C PRO A 138 -8.01 2.30 -5.35
N VAL A 139 -7.07 1.96 -4.47
CA VAL A 139 -7.33 1.63 -3.06
C VAL A 139 -6.51 2.57 -2.18
N VAL A 140 -7.12 3.05 -1.10
CA VAL A 140 -6.43 3.75 -0.02
C VAL A 140 -6.79 3.07 1.30
N HIS A 141 -5.78 2.59 2.03
CA HIS A 141 -5.96 2.06 3.37
C HIS A 141 -6.09 3.21 4.36
N MET A 142 -7.20 3.19 5.09
CA MET A 142 -7.59 4.15 6.08
C MET A 142 -7.27 3.58 7.46
N GLN A 143 -6.35 4.24 8.15
CA GLN A 143 -6.10 4.06 9.58
C GLN A 143 -5.93 5.41 10.22
N GLN A 144 -6.16 5.49 11.54
CA GLN A 144 -5.72 6.64 12.30
C GLN A 144 -4.28 6.41 12.77
N THR A 145 -3.48 7.48 12.82
CA THR A 145 -2.07 7.44 13.25
C THR A 145 -1.65 8.77 13.86
N ASP A 146 -0.63 8.77 14.71
CA ASP A 146 0.06 9.98 15.18
C ASP A 146 1.14 10.48 14.22
N GLY A 147 1.34 9.80 13.07
CA GLY A 147 2.38 10.08 12.09
C GLY A 147 3.80 9.72 12.54
N LYS A 148 3.94 9.09 13.72
CA LYS A 148 5.24 8.69 14.30
C LYS A 148 5.50 7.19 14.19
N GLY A 149 4.51 6.45 13.75
CA GLY A 149 4.60 5.03 13.46
C GLY A 149 3.40 4.61 12.65
N ASP A 150 3.51 3.41 12.12
CA ASP A 150 2.41 2.70 11.50
C ASP A 150 1.52 2.11 12.59
N ARG A 151 0.33 2.68 12.78
CA ARG A 151 -0.46 2.50 14.02
C ARG A 151 -1.65 1.57 13.85
N HIS A 152 -2.23 1.56 12.66
CA HIS A 152 -3.48 0.90 12.34
C HIS A 152 -4.59 1.19 13.36
N TRP A 153 -4.65 2.42 13.91
CA TRP A 153 -5.67 2.72 14.92
C TRP A 153 -7.06 2.90 14.28
N PRO A 154 -8.13 2.60 15.02
CA PRO A 154 -9.49 2.86 14.55
C PRO A 154 -9.82 4.36 14.59
N PHE A 155 -10.85 4.78 13.85
CA PHE A 155 -11.36 6.16 13.84
C PHE A 155 -12.40 6.40 14.96
N THR A 156 -11.98 6.21 16.20
CA THR A 156 -12.80 6.52 17.38
C THR A 156 -12.55 7.93 17.90
N GLU A 157 -13.43 8.46 18.74
CA GLU A 157 -13.26 9.78 19.37
C GLU A 157 -11.89 9.93 20.03
N LYS A 158 -11.40 8.88 20.70
CA LYS A 158 -10.08 8.87 21.33
C LYS A 158 -8.96 9.08 20.31
N TYR A 159 -8.93 8.30 19.23
CA TYR A 159 -7.84 8.34 18.26
C TYR A 159 -7.96 9.52 17.31
N ASN A 160 -9.16 9.96 16.97
CA ASN A 160 -9.41 11.16 16.17
C ASN A 160 -8.89 12.44 16.84
N ARG A 161 -8.81 12.47 18.19
CA ARG A 161 -8.25 13.61 18.94
C ARG A 161 -6.72 13.69 18.89
N ILE A 162 -6.03 12.56 18.76
CA ILE A 162 -4.56 12.50 18.82
C ILE A 162 -3.90 12.21 17.47
N GLY A 163 -4.68 11.70 16.53
CA GLY A 163 -4.20 11.32 15.22
C GLY A 163 -4.23 12.48 14.22
N ILE A 164 -3.58 12.25 13.09
CA ILE A 164 -3.35 13.26 12.06
C ILE A 164 -4.21 13.07 10.80
N ILE A 165 -4.92 11.94 10.69
CA ILE A 165 -5.76 11.62 9.54
C ILE A 165 -7.16 12.21 9.75
N ASP A 166 -7.47 13.21 8.94
CA ASP A 166 -8.74 13.92 8.87
C ASP A 166 -9.45 13.47 7.57
N PRO A 167 -10.58 12.73 7.68
CA PRO A 167 -11.28 12.21 6.51
C PRO A 167 -11.63 13.29 5.48
N LYS A 168 -11.96 14.51 5.92
CA LYS A 168 -12.28 15.60 5.00
C LYS A 168 -11.09 15.95 4.11
N LYS A 169 -9.90 16.06 4.71
CA LYS A 169 -8.66 16.35 3.97
C LYS A 169 -8.23 15.18 3.08
N VAL A 170 -8.57 13.95 3.47
CA VAL A 170 -8.37 12.77 2.61
C VAL A 170 -9.19 12.89 1.34
N ILE A 171 -10.50 13.19 1.45
CA ILE A 171 -11.37 13.39 0.28
C ILE A 171 -10.86 14.53 -0.60
N GLU A 172 -10.58 15.71 -0.01
CA GLU A 172 -10.03 16.87 -0.75
C GLU A 172 -8.74 16.50 -1.50
N ALA A 173 -7.82 15.77 -0.86
CA ALA A 173 -6.56 15.37 -1.48
C ALA A 173 -6.74 14.34 -2.62
N ILE A 174 -7.73 13.44 -2.50
CA ILE A 174 -8.08 12.49 -3.57
C ILE A 174 -8.70 13.22 -4.76
N GLU A 175 -9.62 14.16 -4.51
CA GLU A 175 -10.22 14.99 -5.57
C GLU A 175 -9.16 15.82 -6.32
N ASP A 176 -8.23 16.43 -5.59
CA ASP A 176 -7.10 17.18 -6.15
C ASP A 176 -6.21 16.32 -7.07
N SER A 177 -6.08 15.03 -6.75
CA SER A 177 -5.33 14.07 -7.57
C SER A 177 -6.03 13.73 -8.90
N LYS A 178 -7.32 14.09 -9.03
CA LYS A 178 -8.20 13.75 -10.16
C LYS A 178 -8.44 12.24 -10.32
N ALA A 179 -8.38 11.49 -9.22
CA ALA A 179 -8.82 10.11 -9.21
C ALA A 179 -10.29 10.01 -9.63
N SER A 180 -10.63 9.06 -10.51
CA SER A 180 -12.01 8.87 -10.94
C SER A 180 -12.84 8.07 -9.94
N GLU A 181 -12.21 7.11 -9.27
CA GLU A 181 -12.79 6.25 -8.25
C GLU A 181 -11.66 5.79 -7.31
N THR A 182 -11.94 5.77 -6.01
CA THR A 182 -11.01 5.28 -5.00
C THR A 182 -11.79 4.56 -3.91
N TYR A 183 -11.40 3.31 -3.62
CA TYR A 183 -11.94 2.54 -2.52
C TYR A 183 -11.18 2.87 -1.25
N LEU A 184 -11.87 3.48 -0.28
CA LEU A 184 -11.34 3.71 1.06
C LEU A 184 -11.58 2.46 1.91
N MET A 185 -10.51 1.75 2.28
CA MET A 185 -10.58 0.51 3.05
C MET A 185 -10.12 0.78 4.49
N LEU A 186 -10.99 0.57 5.48
CA LEU A 186 -10.58 0.65 6.89
C LEU A 186 -9.62 -0.50 7.23
N GLU A 187 -8.37 -0.18 7.52
CA GLU A 187 -7.34 -1.12 7.95
C GLU A 187 -7.01 -0.91 9.44
N TYR A 188 -7.91 -1.40 10.29
CA TYR A 188 -7.73 -1.45 11.73
C TYR A 188 -7.11 -2.79 12.13
N ILE A 189 -5.97 -2.75 12.82
CA ILE A 189 -5.25 -3.94 13.30
C ILE A 189 -5.13 -3.85 14.83
N PRO A 190 -6.07 -4.47 15.57
CA PRO A 190 -5.97 -4.55 17.02
C PRO A 190 -4.86 -5.50 17.47
N PRO A 191 -4.33 -5.33 18.70
CA PRO A 191 -3.59 -6.39 19.38
C PRO A 191 -4.43 -7.67 19.50
N PHE A 192 -3.80 -8.84 19.46
CA PHE A 192 -4.48 -10.13 19.52
C PHE A 192 -5.26 -10.36 20.83
N GLU A 193 -4.85 -9.70 21.91
CA GLU A 193 -5.45 -9.77 23.23
C GLU A 193 -6.58 -8.76 23.46
N GLU A 194 -6.90 -7.90 22.47
CA GLU A 194 -8.04 -6.99 22.57
C GLU A 194 -9.36 -7.79 22.58
N ASP A 195 -10.27 -7.40 23.46
CA ASP A 195 -11.56 -8.06 23.62
C ASP A 195 -12.41 -7.94 22.34
N ASP A 196 -13.04 -9.04 21.91
CA ASP A 196 -13.79 -9.10 20.65
C ASP A 196 -14.94 -8.07 20.60
N ASP A 197 -15.62 -7.82 21.72
CA ASP A 197 -16.68 -6.81 21.78
C ASP A 197 -16.09 -5.41 21.60
N ARG A 198 -14.90 -5.15 22.18
CA ARG A 198 -14.17 -3.89 21.98
C ARG A 198 -13.75 -3.71 20.52
N VAL A 199 -13.23 -4.75 19.86
CA VAL A 199 -12.88 -4.70 18.44
C VAL A 199 -14.11 -4.36 17.59
N LEU A 200 -15.25 -5.00 17.87
CA LEU A 200 -16.50 -4.74 17.16
C LEU A 200 -17.04 -3.32 17.42
N GLU A 201 -16.93 -2.81 18.65
CA GLU A 201 -17.28 -1.43 18.99
C GLU A 201 -16.42 -0.43 18.21
N ASN A 202 -15.10 -0.62 18.20
CA ASN A 202 -14.16 0.24 17.48
C ASN A 202 -14.45 0.26 15.98
N LEU A 203 -14.76 -0.89 15.37
CA LEU A 203 -15.16 -0.98 13.96
C LEU A 203 -16.46 -0.22 13.69
N LYS A 204 -17.49 -0.42 14.51
CA LYS A 204 -18.80 0.26 14.36
C LYS A 204 -18.66 1.77 14.49
N GLU A 205 -17.91 2.24 15.48
CA GLU A 205 -17.65 3.67 15.69
C GLU A 205 -16.88 4.27 14.51
N SER A 206 -15.81 3.59 14.06
CA SER A 206 -15.02 4.03 12.90
C SER A 206 -15.88 4.16 11.64
N LEU A 207 -16.68 3.14 11.32
CA LEU A 207 -17.55 3.15 10.15
C LEU A 207 -18.66 4.20 10.27
N LYS A 208 -19.21 4.41 11.47
CA LYS A 208 -20.20 5.48 11.69
C LYS A 208 -19.58 6.85 11.45
N TYR A 209 -18.38 7.10 11.97
CA TYR A 209 -17.67 8.36 11.81
C TYR A 209 -17.28 8.62 10.34
N LEU A 210 -16.70 7.63 9.66
CA LEU A 210 -16.24 7.78 8.27
C LEU A 210 -17.38 7.98 7.27
N LYS A 211 -18.56 7.39 7.53
CA LYS A 211 -19.75 7.55 6.67
C LYS A 211 -20.24 8.99 6.55
N ASP A 212 -19.90 9.87 7.48
CA ASP A 212 -20.31 11.27 7.40
C ASP A 212 -19.49 12.05 6.33
N PHE A 213 -18.46 11.43 5.74
CA PHE A 213 -17.55 12.05 4.78
C PHE A 213 -17.54 11.39 3.39
N ILE A 214 -18.13 10.19 3.25
CA ILE A 214 -18.12 9.38 2.02
C ILE A 214 -19.49 9.38 1.35
#